data_AF-A0AA39UKT8-F1
#
_entry.id   AF-A0AA39UKT8-F1
#
_cell.length_a   1.000
_cell.length_b   1.000
_cell.length_c   1.000
_cell.angle_alpha   90.00
_cell.angle_beta   90.00
_cell.angle_gamma   90.00
#
_symmetry.space_group_name_H-M   'P 1'
#
loop_
_entity.id
_entity.type
_entity.pdbx_description
1 polymer ?
#
loop_
_entity_poly.entity_id
_entity_poly.type
_entity_poly.pdbx_seq_one_letter_code
_entity_poly.pdbx_strand_id
1 'polypeptide(L)'
;MGRQESAIQRSLRFQDALRATMHYVKQHTTIPVADILVYDPDWDRKVGAEWMLMRYIDGISPANLTDDQWEALCTSVADIWSQLLRLRFKSIGSIYEQRNGSESHYFIGPMTYIPPSGCLASPEASTSGPFLSAREWLVAVAKGKLEPTRRILADFDYEQARRWQEIVIDVVEKSPLLDSDTLDHEQIVLDHIDYSLHNILVDREDPTRVVAVVDWEGARTVPMWAANPVFRWPLFLPESKVAHLRQLMRDRISRQIPGWEFITGDGGNDLRFLERQACCSSVNPSVYDTGRPVMHQMTWLTQRSMVY
;
A
#
# COMPACT_ATOMS: atom_id res chain seq x y z
N MET A 1 -40.95 -13.00 -13.73
CA MET A 1 -39.81 -12.38 -14.42
C MET A 1 -39.45 -11.06 -13.72
N GLY A 2 -39.08 -11.13 -12.43
CA GLY A 2 -38.93 -9.92 -11.59
C GLY A 2 -38.47 -10.19 -10.15
N ARG A 3 -37.88 -11.36 -9.88
CA ARG A 3 -37.28 -11.72 -8.58
C ARG A 3 -35.75 -11.90 -8.65
N GLN A 4 -35.16 -11.60 -9.81
CA GLN A 4 -33.72 -11.73 -10.09
C GLN A 4 -33.00 -10.37 -10.22
N GLU A 5 -33.72 -9.25 -10.27
CA GLU A 5 -33.16 -7.90 -10.45
C GLU A 5 -32.92 -7.12 -9.13
N SER A 6 -33.17 -7.71 -7.96
CA SER A 6 -32.93 -7.05 -6.67
C SER A 6 -32.00 -7.85 -5.75
N ALA A 7 -31.02 -8.53 -6.32
CA ALA A 7 -29.78 -8.78 -5.59
C ALA A 7 -29.12 -7.42 -5.37
N ILE A 8 -29.55 -6.75 -4.29
CA ILE A 8 -28.91 -5.69 -3.54
C ILE A 8 -27.58 -5.31 -4.17
N GLN A 9 -27.47 -4.08 -4.71
CA GLN A 9 -26.18 -3.44 -4.99
C GLN A 9 -25.23 -3.79 -3.84
N ARG A 10 -24.37 -4.78 -4.05
CA ARG A 10 -23.59 -5.38 -2.97
C ARG A 10 -22.58 -4.33 -2.60
N SER A 11 -22.83 -3.62 -1.50
CA SER A 11 -21.88 -2.66 -0.94
C SER A 11 -20.58 -3.44 -0.75
N LEU A 12 -19.55 -3.02 -1.50
CA LEU A 12 -18.23 -3.62 -1.42
C LEU A 12 -17.67 -3.36 -0.02
N ARG A 13 -17.20 -4.42 0.63
CA ARG A 13 -16.71 -4.36 2.01
C ARG A 13 -15.20 -4.47 2.07
N PHE A 14 -14.63 -3.96 3.14
CA PHE A 14 -13.21 -4.09 3.43
C PHE A 14 -12.74 -5.56 3.40
N GLN A 15 -13.48 -6.48 4.04
CA GLN A 15 -13.11 -7.90 4.06
C GLN A 15 -13.26 -8.58 2.68
N ASP A 16 -14.15 -8.08 1.80
CA ASP A 16 -14.22 -8.58 0.42
C ASP A 16 -12.92 -8.26 -0.34
N ALA A 17 -12.35 -7.05 -0.12
CA ALA A 17 -11.10 -6.63 -0.72
C ALA A 17 -9.89 -7.41 -0.17
N LEU A 18 -9.83 -7.61 1.15
CA LEU A 18 -8.78 -8.40 1.80
C LEU A 18 -8.73 -9.82 1.21
N ARG A 19 -9.88 -10.50 1.18
CA ARG A 19 -10.01 -11.86 0.64
C ARG A 19 -9.58 -11.93 -0.82
N ALA A 20 -10.10 -11.01 -1.64
CA ALA A 20 -9.80 -10.98 -3.06
C ALA A 20 -8.31 -10.75 -3.33
N THR A 21 -7.66 -9.89 -2.54
CA THR A 21 -6.22 -9.63 -2.64
C THR A 21 -5.40 -10.88 -2.32
N MET A 22 -5.70 -11.56 -1.20
CA MET A 22 -4.99 -12.78 -0.83
C MET A 22 -5.15 -13.89 -1.87
N HIS A 23 -6.36 -14.08 -2.42
CA HIS A 23 -6.60 -15.01 -3.52
C HIS A 23 -5.82 -14.62 -4.78
N TYR A 24 -5.84 -13.33 -5.15
CA TYR A 24 -5.16 -12.84 -6.33
C TYR A 24 -3.65 -13.05 -6.23
N VAL A 25 -3.03 -12.65 -5.12
CA VAL A 25 -1.59 -12.82 -4.86
C VAL A 25 -1.22 -14.29 -4.93
N LYS A 26 -1.98 -15.17 -4.27
CA LYS A 26 -1.72 -16.60 -4.28
C LYS A 26 -1.81 -17.23 -5.67
N GLN A 27 -2.71 -16.76 -6.53
CA GLN A 27 -2.89 -17.28 -7.88
C GLN A 27 -1.86 -16.76 -8.90
N HIS A 28 -1.32 -15.56 -8.67
CA HIS A 28 -0.48 -14.86 -9.65
C HIS A 28 0.98 -14.71 -9.23
N THR A 29 1.36 -15.21 -8.06
CA THR A 29 2.73 -15.12 -7.52
C THR A 29 3.11 -16.42 -6.81
N THR A 30 4.38 -16.53 -6.40
CA THR A 30 4.83 -17.59 -5.49
C THR A 30 4.88 -17.14 -4.03
N ILE A 31 4.35 -15.94 -3.74
CA ILE A 31 4.34 -15.39 -2.38
C ILE A 31 3.49 -16.30 -1.49
N PRO A 32 4.01 -16.75 -0.34
CA PRO A 32 3.24 -17.58 0.56
C PRO A 32 2.21 -16.73 1.30
N VAL A 33 0.93 -17.03 1.11
CA VAL A 33 -0.21 -16.36 1.74
C VAL A 33 -1.11 -17.42 2.39
N ALA A 34 -1.72 -17.09 3.53
CA ALA A 34 -2.60 -18.02 4.24
C ALA A 34 -3.83 -18.43 3.42
N ASP A 35 -4.23 -19.70 3.57
CA ASP A 35 -5.46 -20.20 2.95
C ASP A 35 -6.68 -19.66 3.69
N ILE A 36 -7.57 -19.00 2.96
CA ILE A 36 -8.86 -18.59 3.50
C ILE A 36 -9.80 -19.79 3.48
N LEU A 37 -10.22 -20.26 4.65
CA LEU A 37 -11.07 -21.43 4.82
C LEU A 37 -12.55 -21.05 4.81
N VAL A 38 -12.89 -19.99 5.55
CA VAL A 38 -14.25 -19.48 5.69
C VAL A 38 -14.20 -17.96 5.75
N TYR A 39 -15.16 -17.32 5.11
CA TYR A 39 -15.43 -15.89 5.26
C TYR A 39 -16.92 -15.71 5.54
N ASP A 40 -17.24 -14.93 6.56
CA ASP A 40 -18.61 -14.59 6.92
C ASP A 40 -18.76 -13.07 7.10
N PRO A 41 -19.62 -12.42 6.30
CA PRO A 41 -19.94 -11.01 6.43
C PRO A 41 -20.89 -10.69 7.61
N ASP A 42 -21.27 -11.71 8.41
CA ASP A 42 -22.14 -11.62 9.60
C ASP A 42 -23.49 -10.96 9.31
N TRP A 43 -24.13 -11.35 8.19
CA TRP A 43 -25.44 -10.82 7.81
C TRP A 43 -26.54 -11.12 8.83
N ASP A 44 -26.40 -12.24 9.56
CA ASP A 44 -27.34 -12.65 10.60
C ASP A 44 -27.06 -12.00 11.96
N ARG A 45 -25.96 -11.22 12.06
CA ARG A 45 -25.53 -10.46 13.25
C ARG A 45 -25.32 -11.32 14.49
N LYS A 46 -24.99 -12.60 14.34
CA LYS A 46 -24.77 -13.49 15.48
C LYS A 46 -23.43 -13.26 16.15
N VAL A 47 -22.41 -12.87 15.38
CA VAL A 47 -21.06 -12.63 15.90
C VAL A 47 -20.86 -11.16 16.27
N GLY A 48 -21.56 -10.26 15.58
CA GLY A 48 -21.52 -8.81 15.79
C GLY A 48 -20.45 -8.09 14.96
N ALA A 49 -19.72 -8.82 14.11
CA ALA A 49 -18.69 -8.30 13.23
C ALA A 49 -18.41 -9.26 12.08
N GLU A 50 -17.92 -8.72 10.95
CA GLU A 50 -17.37 -9.53 9.85
C GLU A 50 -16.16 -10.32 10.33
N TRP A 51 -16.02 -11.56 9.88
CA TRP A 51 -14.90 -12.41 10.29
C TRP A 51 -14.45 -13.36 9.18
N MET A 52 -13.20 -13.80 9.31
CA MET A 52 -12.57 -14.74 8.40
C MET A 52 -11.78 -15.78 9.19
N LEU A 53 -11.91 -17.04 8.80
CA LEU A 53 -11.07 -18.12 9.28
C LEU A 53 -10.04 -18.47 8.22
N MET A 54 -8.77 -18.46 8.61
CA MET A 54 -7.65 -18.79 7.74
C MET A 54 -6.89 -19.98 8.29
N ARG A 55 -6.19 -20.70 7.42
CA ARG A 55 -5.25 -21.76 7.82
C ARG A 55 -4.13 -21.14 8.64
N TYR A 56 -3.90 -21.72 9.81
CA TYR A 56 -2.76 -21.39 10.64
C TYR A 56 -1.45 -21.76 9.91
N ILE A 57 -0.51 -20.83 9.88
CA ILE A 57 0.83 -21.06 9.37
C ILE A 57 1.78 -21.14 10.57
N ASP A 58 2.48 -22.26 10.72
CA ASP A 58 3.53 -22.41 11.73
C ASP A 58 4.79 -21.69 11.24
N GLY A 59 4.94 -20.45 11.69
CA GLY A 59 6.08 -19.60 11.41
C GLY A 59 6.35 -18.65 12.56
N ILE A 60 7.56 -18.11 12.60
CA ILE A 60 7.99 -17.15 13.62
C ILE A 60 8.41 -15.84 12.98
N SER A 61 8.31 -14.74 13.71
CA SER A 61 8.90 -13.48 13.27
C SER A 61 10.44 -13.61 13.24
N PRO A 62 11.12 -13.06 12.22
CA PRO A 62 12.57 -13.15 12.13
C PRO A 62 13.22 -12.39 13.28
N ALA A 63 13.97 -13.11 14.12
CA ALA A 63 14.72 -12.56 15.24
C ALA A 63 16.02 -13.34 15.45
N ASN A 64 17.06 -12.67 15.96
CA ASN A 64 18.34 -13.28 16.33
C ASN A 64 19.04 -14.09 15.21
N LEU A 65 18.99 -13.60 13.97
CA LEU A 65 19.64 -14.27 12.83
C LEU A 65 21.14 -13.93 12.72
N THR A 66 21.92 -14.87 12.18
CA THR A 66 23.33 -14.62 11.79
C THR A 66 23.40 -13.64 10.61
N ASP A 67 24.60 -13.14 10.30
CA ASP A 67 24.81 -12.20 9.19
C ASP A 67 24.34 -12.81 7.85
N ASP A 68 24.80 -14.02 7.52
CA ASP A 68 24.40 -14.73 6.30
C ASP A 68 22.89 -14.97 6.23
N GLN A 69 22.26 -15.31 7.37
CA GLN A 69 20.81 -15.52 7.42
C GLN A 69 20.03 -14.22 7.19
N TRP A 70 20.51 -13.09 7.71
CA TRP A 70 19.93 -11.78 7.44
C TRP A 70 20.02 -11.41 5.96
N GLU A 71 21.17 -11.66 5.33
CA GLU A 71 21.34 -11.39 3.89
C GLU A 71 20.42 -12.27 3.03
N ALA A 72 20.34 -13.57 3.34
CA ALA A 72 19.45 -14.50 2.66
C ALA A 72 17.98 -14.07 2.81
N LEU A 73 17.53 -13.78 4.03
CA LEU A 73 16.16 -13.34 4.29
C LEU A 73 15.84 -12.02 3.57
N CYS A 74 16.73 -11.02 3.63
CA CYS A 74 16.52 -9.74 2.95
C CYS A 74 16.46 -9.90 1.43
N THR A 75 17.23 -10.85 0.87
CA THR A 75 17.13 -11.22 -0.54
C THR A 75 15.76 -11.80 -0.87
N SER A 76 15.23 -12.73 -0.05
CA SER A 76 13.89 -13.29 -0.23
C SER A 76 12.78 -12.25 -0.09
N VAL A 77 12.90 -11.33 0.87
CA VAL A 77 11.97 -10.21 1.05
C VAL A 77 12.00 -9.28 -0.16
N ALA A 78 13.18 -8.97 -0.70
CA ALA A 78 13.32 -8.19 -1.93
C ALA A 78 12.70 -8.89 -3.15
N ASP A 79 12.79 -10.22 -3.22
CA ASP A 79 12.17 -11.03 -4.27
C ASP A 79 10.63 -11.02 -4.17
N ILE A 80 10.09 -11.11 -2.95
CA ILE A 80 8.64 -10.98 -2.70
C ILE A 80 8.15 -9.60 -3.10
N TRP A 81 8.83 -8.53 -2.68
CA TRP A 81 8.47 -7.16 -3.08
C TRP A 81 8.51 -7.00 -4.60
N SER A 82 9.54 -7.53 -5.25
CA SER A 82 9.66 -7.54 -6.70
C SER A 82 8.50 -8.27 -7.38
N GLN A 83 7.99 -9.36 -6.81
CA GLN A 83 6.81 -10.05 -7.32
C GLN A 83 5.55 -9.18 -7.25
N LEU A 84 5.32 -8.46 -6.13
CA LEU A 84 4.22 -7.51 -6.02
C LEU A 84 4.34 -6.37 -7.03
N LEU A 85 5.56 -5.83 -7.16
CA LEU A 85 5.90 -4.82 -8.15
C LEU A 85 5.89 -5.32 -9.60
N ARG A 86 5.64 -6.61 -9.89
CA ARG A 86 5.41 -7.13 -11.25
C ARG A 86 3.94 -7.25 -11.61
N LEU A 87 3.05 -7.27 -10.62
CA LEU A 87 1.62 -7.22 -10.86
C LEU A 87 1.28 -5.86 -11.46
N ARG A 88 0.51 -5.82 -12.55
CA ARG A 88 0.16 -4.59 -13.28
C ARG A 88 -1.36 -4.41 -13.31
N PHE A 89 -1.79 -3.19 -13.03
CA PHE A 89 -3.21 -2.84 -12.97
C PHE A 89 -3.51 -1.62 -13.82
N LYS A 90 -4.79 -1.41 -14.14
CA LYS A 90 -5.26 -0.31 -14.99
C LYS A 90 -5.75 0.91 -14.21
N SER A 91 -5.95 0.76 -12.90
CA SER A 91 -6.55 1.77 -12.04
C SER A 91 -6.08 1.61 -10.59
N ILE A 92 -6.20 2.70 -9.84
CA ILE A 92 -5.83 2.82 -8.43
C ILE A 92 -7.05 2.49 -7.58
N GLY A 93 -6.93 1.57 -6.62
CA GLY A 93 -8.05 1.10 -5.82
C GLY A 93 -7.74 -0.16 -5.02
N SER A 94 -8.77 -0.90 -4.65
CA SER A 94 -8.62 -2.23 -4.01
C SER A 94 -9.04 -3.34 -4.98
N ILE A 95 -8.44 -4.52 -4.85
CA ILE A 95 -8.81 -5.69 -5.65
C ILE A 95 -10.10 -6.29 -5.09
N TYR A 96 -11.07 -6.56 -5.95
CA TYR A 96 -12.29 -7.29 -5.63
C TYR A 96 -12.42 -8.52 -6.52
N GLU A 97 -13.18 -9.50 -6.02
CA GLU A 97 -13.40 -10.78 -6.69
C GLU A 97 -14.91 -10.97 -6.94
N GLN A 98 -15.27 -11.17 -8.21
CA GLN A 98 -16.58 -11.65 -8.61
C GLN A 98 -16.46 -13.11 -9.02
N ARG A 99 -17.15 -14.00 -8.31
CA ARG A 99 -17.18 -15.43 -8.64
C ARG A 99 -18.31 -15.74 -9.60
N ASN A 100 -17.99 -16.42 -10.70
CA ASN A 100 -18.94 -17.00 -11.63
C ASN A 100 -18.78 -18.53 -11.62
N GLY A 101 -19.51 -19.19 -10.74
CA GLY A 101 -19.31 -20.61 -10.47
C GLY A 101 -17.94 -20.91 -9.86
N SER A 102 -17.11 -21.67 -10.58
CA SER A 102 -15.73 -21.98 -10.20
C SER A 102 -14.71 -20.93 -10.62
N GLU A 103 -15.08 -20.01 -11.52
CA GLU A 103 -14.16 -18.99 -12.03
C GLU A 103 -14.20 -17.73 -11.17
N SER A 104 -13.02 -17.15 -10.94
CA SER A 104 -12.83 -15.89 -10.22
C SER A 104 -12.44 -14.81 -11.22
N HIS A 105 -13.25 -13.77 -11.33
CA HIS A 105 -12.94 -12.57 -12.09
C HIS A 105 -12.53 -11.45 -11.14
N TYR A 106 -11.31 -10.95 -11.27
CA TYR A 106 -10.80 -9.85 -10.45
C TYR A 106 -10.97 -8.51 -11.13
N PHE A 107 -11.33 -7.50 -10.36
CA PHE A 107 -11.42 -6.11 -10.84
C PHE A 107 -10.95 -5.15 -9.76
N ILE A 108 -10.51 -3.97 -10.18
CA ILE A 108 -10.16 -2.88 -9.26
C ILE A 108 -11.40 -2.04 -9.00
N GLY A 109 -11.73 -1.88 -7.73
CA GLY A 109 -12.88 -1.11 -7.27
C GLY A 109 -12.47 0.00 -6.30
N PRO A 110 -13.45 0.59 -5.60
CA PRO A 110 -13.22 1.60 -4.58
C PRO A 110 -12.18 1.16 -3.53
N MET A 111 -11.27 2.05 -3.19
CA MET A 111 -10.17 1.82 -2.25
C MET A 111 -10.67 1.74 -0.79
N THR A 112 -10.31 0.65 -0.10
CA THR A 112 -10.47 0.57 1.36
C THR A 112 -9.58 1.60 2.05
N TYR A 113 -10.04 2.20 3.15
CA TYR A 113 -9.37 3.34 3.75
C TYR A 113 -9.35 3.30 5.27
N ILE A 114 -8.39 3.96 5.92
CA ILE A 114 -8.29 4.03 7.38
C ILE A 114 -9.02 5.31 7.85
N PRO A 115 -10.26 5.23 8.39
CA PRO A 115 -10.96 6.38 8.97
C PRO A 115 -10.21 6.91 10.21
N PRO A 116 -10.58 8.10 10.72
CA PRO A 116 -9.94 8.69 11.91
C PRO A 116 -10.06 7.83 13.18
N SER A 117 -11.04 6.92 13.21
CA SER A 117 -11.24 5.94 14.28
C SER A 117 -10.17 4.84 14.33
N GLY A 118 -9.28 4.77 13.33
CA GLY A 118 -8.09 3.91 13.32
C GLY A 118 -8.28 2.51 12.76
N CYS A 119 -9.51 2.00 12.64
CA CYS A 119 -9.81 0.71 12.03
C CYS A 119 -10.26 0.88 10.58
N LEU A 120 -9.69 0.11 9.64
CA LEU A 120 -10.06 0.12 8.23
C LEU A 120 -11.58 0.08 8.02
N ALA A 121 -12.08 1.00 7.20
CA ALA A 121 -13.48 1.11 6.83
C ALA A 121 -13.73 0.55 5.43
N SER A 122 -14.97 0.11 5.23
CA SER A 122 -15.48 -0.18 3.88
C SER A 122 -15.48 1.09 3.05
N PRO A 123 -15.14 1.00 1.76
CA PRO A 123 -15.06 2.17 0.88
C PRO A 123 -16.43 2.83 0.71
N GLU A 124 -16.40 4.15 0.54
CA GLU A 124 -17.58 4.86 0.05
C GLU A 124 -17.48 4.92 -1.48
N ALA A 125 -18.36 4.20 -2.17
CA ALA A 125 -18.27 4.01 -3.62
C ALA A 125 -18.26 5.32 -4.43
N SER A 126 -18.86 6.39 -3.92
CA SER A 126 -18.90 7.71 -4.57
C SER A 126 -17.61 8.52 -4.39
N THR A 127 -16.70 8.09 -3.52
CA THR A 127 -15.58 8.94 -3.09
C THR A 127 -14.23 8.24 -3.02
N SER A 128 -14.22 6.91 -2.97
CA SER A 128 -13.00 6.11 -2.81
C SER A 128 -12.48 5.49 -4.12
N GLY A 129 -12.99 5.91 -5.28
CA GLY A 129 -12.54 5.39 -6.58
C GLY A 129 -13.41 4.24 -7.12
N PRO A 130 -12.90 3.37 -8.01
CA PRO A 130 -11.51 3.30 -8.46
C PRO A 130 -11.10 4.58 -9.20
N PHE A 131 -9.82 4.94 -9.13
CA PHE A 131 -9.30 6.13 -9.81
C PHE A 131 -8.56 5.72 -11.08
N LEU A 132 -8.81 6.45 -12.17
CA LEU A 132 -8.20 6.18 -13.46
C LEU A 132 -6.85 6.90 -13.63
N SER A 133 -6.55 7.87 -12.76
CA SER A 133 -5.31 8.63 -12.78
C SER A 133 -4.82 8.95 -11.36
N ALA A 134 -3.51 9.20 -11.24
CA ALA A 134 -2.92 9.75 -10.02
C ALA A 134 -3.56 11.08 -9.63
N ARG A 135 -3.98 11.92 -10.59
CA ARG A 135 -4.69 13.18 -10.33
C ARG A 135 -6.01 12.95 -9.58
N GLU A 136 -6.87 12.09 -10.10
CA GLU A 136 -8.15 11.77 -9.45
C GLU A 136 -7.94 11.22 -8.04
N TRP A 137 -6.96 10.33 -7.88
CA TRP A 137 -6.62 9.73 -6.59
C TRP A 137 -6.11 10.78 -5.58
N LEU A 138 -5.11 11.59 -5.95
CA LEU A 138 -4.53 12.60 -5.06
C LEU A 138 -5.55 13.68 -4.68
N VAL A 139 -6.49 14.04 -5.56
CA VAL A 139 -7.61 14.92 -5.23
C VAL A 139 -8.53 14.30 -4.17
N ALA A 140 -8.80 12.99 -4.26
CA ALA A 140 -9.60 12.29 -3.25
C ALA A 140 -8.88 12.21 -1.89
N VAL A 141 -7.55 11.99 -1.91
CA VAL A 141 -6.70 12.07 -0.71
C VAL A 141 -6.74 13.47 -0.11
N ALA A 142 -6.54 14.53 -0.91
CA ALA A 142 -6.58 15.93 -0.46
C ALA A 142 -7.95 16.33 0.11
N LYS A 143 -9.04 15.73 -0.37
CA LYS A 143 -10.38 15.93 0.21
C LYS A 143 -10.57 15.23 1.56
N GLY A 144 -9.56 14.51 2.05
CA GLY A 144 -9.57 13.78 3.33
C GLY A 144 -10.44 12.52 3.31
N LYS A 145 -10.70 11.95 2.12
CA LYS A 145 -11.65 10.85 1.94
C LYS A 145 -11.03 9.45 2.04
N LEU A 146 -9.70 9.37 1.97
CA LEU A 146 -8.95 8.10 1.96
C LEU A 146 -7.98 7.95 3.14
N GLU A 147 -7.39 9.03 3.64
CA GLU A 147 -6.47 8.96 4.79
C GLU A 147 -6.64 10.24 5.61
N PRO A 148 -7.75 10.40 6.34
CA PRO A 148 -7.92 11.56 7.20
C PRO A 148 -6.92 11.48 8.35
N THR A 149 -5.79 12.15 8.20
CA THR A 149 -4.84 12.44 9.28
C THR A 149 -5.48 13.42 10.27
N ARG A 150 -6.62 13.07 10.89
CA ARG A 150 -7.26 13.86 11.94
C ARG A 150 -6.89 13.28 13.29
N ARG A 151 -5.69 13.61 13.76
CA ARG A 151 -5.50 13.81 15.19
C ARG A 151 -6.20 15.13 15.52
N ILE A 152 -7.41 15.02 16.06
CA ILE A 152 -8.17 16.18 16.57
C ILE A 152 -7.34 16.77 17.71
N LEU A 153 -6.62 17.86 17.43
CA LEU A 153 -6.04 18.71 18.47
C LEU A 153 -7.16 19.62 19.01
N ALA A 154 -7.15 19.88 20.32
CA ALA A 154 -8.21 20.63 21.00
C ALA A 154 -8.36 22.09 20.51
N ASP A 155 -7.34 22.65 19.85
CA ASP A 155 -7.29 24.03 19.35
C ASP A 155 -7.28 24.10 17.81
N PHE A 156 -8.07 23.24 17.14
CA PHE A 156 -8.08 23.15 15.67
C PHE A 156 -8.89 24.28 15.01
N ASP A 157 -8.21 25.16 14.27
CA ASP A 157 -8.85 26.16 13.42
C ASP A 157 -9.40 25.51 12.13
N TYR A 158 -10.70 25.20 12.16
CA TYR A 158 -11.42 24.58 11.06
C TYR A 158 -11.45 25.44 9.79
N GLU A 159 -11.50 26.77 9.92
CA GLU A 159 -11.56 27.65 8.77
C GLU A 159 -10.20 27.69 8.07
N GLN A 160 -9.12 27.82 8.85
CA GLN A 160 -7.78 27.79 8.32
C GLN A 160 -7.43 26.44 7.70
N ALA A 161 -7.84 25.33 8.32
CA ALA A 161 -7.68 23.99 7.78
C ALA A 161 -8.41 23.80 6.45
N ARG A 162 -9.63 24.35 6.31
CA ARG A 162 -10.39 24.32 5.04
C ARG A 162 -9.67 25.12 3.95
N ARG A 163 -9.14 26.30 4.28
CA ARG A 163 -8.39 27.14 3.32
C ARG A 163 -7.14 26.43 2.81
N TRP A 164 -6.36 25.77 3.70
CA TRP A 164 -5.21 24.96 3.28
C TRP A 164 -5.65 23.81 2.36
N GLN A 165 -6.75 23.15 2.71
CA GLN A 165 -7.26 22.04 1.91
C GLN A 165 -7.68 22.48 0.50
N GLU A 166 -8.39 23.60 0.38
CA GLU A 166 -8.79 24.17 -0.91
C GLU A 166 -7.57 24.53 -1.79
N ILE A 167 -6.54 25.13 -1.19
CA ILE A 167 -5.29 25.45 -1.90
C ILE A 167 -4.60 24.16 -2.40
N VAL A 168 -4.49 23.15 -1.55
CA VAL A 168 -3.83 21.88 -1.93
C VAL A 168 -4.62 21.16 -3.02
N ILE A 169 -5.95 21.16 -2.95
CA ILE A 169 -6.80 20.62 -4.02
C ILE A 169 -6.50 21.34 -5.34
N ASP A 170 -6.45 22.68 -5.34
CA ASP A 170 -6.15 23.48 -6.54
C ASP A 170 -4.76 23.17 -7.11
N VAL A 171 -3.75 23.03 -6.24
CA VAL A 171 -2.38 22.66 -6.62
C VAL A 171 -2.34 21.28 -7.29
N VAL A 172 -3.01 20.28 -6.71
CA VAL A 172 -3.06 18.92 -7.28
C VAL A 172 -3.84 18.92 -8.60
N GLU A 173 -4.99 19.60 -8.66
CA GLU A 173 -5.84 19.65 -9.86
C GLU A 173 -5.14 20.31 -11.04
N LYS A 174 -4.28 21.31 -10.80
CA LYS A 174 -3.56 22.06 -11.85
C LYS A 174 -2.10 21.65 -12.03
N SER A 175 -1.61 20.64 -11.30
CA SER A 175 -0.20 20.26 -11.34
C SER A 175 0.16 19.70 -12.72
N PRO A 176 1.19 20.24 -13.40
CA PRO A 176 1.66 19.72 -14.67
C PRO A 176 2.42 18.39 -14.53
N LEU A 177 2.83 18.03 -13.31
CA LEU A 177 3.44 16.73 -13.01
C LEU A 177 2.51 15.56 -13.34
N LEU A 178 1.20 15.83 -13.42
CA LEU A 178 0.15 14.86 -13.65
C LEU A 178 -0.47 14.99 -15.06
N ASP A 179 0.08 15.84 -15.94
CA ASP A 179 -0.39 16.08 -17.33
C ASP A 179 0.12 15.04 -18.34
N SER A 180 0.85 14.02 -17.89
CA SER A 180 1.38 12.96 -18.75
C SER A 180 0.25 12.08 -19.33
N ASP A 181 -0.39 12.57 -20.39
CA ASP A 181 -1.41 11.91 -21.21
C ASP A 181 -0.84 10.82 -22.15
N THR A 182 0.39 10.34 -21.92
CA THR A 182 0.86 9.12 -22.59
C THR A 182 0.23 7.90 -21.90
N LEU A 183 -0.76 7.33 -22.59
CA LEU A 183 -1.58 6.15 -22.31
C LEU A 183 -0.80 4.84 -22.08
N ASP A 184 0.16 4.82 -21.17
CA ASP A 184 0.63 3.59 -20.52
C ASP A 184 0.84 3.92 -19.04
N HIS A 185 -0.19 3.65 -18.25
CA HIS A 185 -0.19 3.47 -16.80
C HIS A 185 1.20 3.57 -16.15
N GLU A 186 1.50 4.70 -15.49
CA GLU A 186 2.57 4.76 -14.48
C GLU A 186 2.48 3.50 -13.64
N GLN A 187 3.39 2.56 -13.86
CA GLN A 187 3.21 1.13 -13.59
C GLN A 187 2.42 0.91 -12.29
N ILE A 188 1.11 0.71 -12.41
CA ILE A 188 0.26 0.58 -11.23
C ILE A 188 0.53 -0.82 -10.70
N VAL A 189 1.02 -0.88 -9.47
CA VAL A 189 1.47 -2.09 -8.79
C VAL A 189 0.59 -2.39 -7.60
N LEU A 190 0.73 -3.60 -7.04
CA LEU A 190 0.12 -3.93 -5.76
C LEU A 190 1.04 -3.47 -4.63
N ASP A 191 0.50 -2.69 -3.71
CA ASP A 191 1.13 -2.25 -2.47
C ASP A 191 0.45 -2.93 -1.28
N HIS A 192 1.27 -3.46 -0.37
CA HIS A 192 0.83 -4.11 0.88
C HIS A 192 0.58 -3.07 1.99
N ILE A 193 0.97 -1.81 1.83
CA ILE A 193 0.84 -0.68 2.78
C ILE A 193 1.64 -0.79 4.09
N ASP A 194 1.76 -1.98 4.69
CA ASP A 194 2.59 -2.26 5.86
C ASP A 194 3.60 -3.39 5.58
N TYR A 195 4.31 -3.28 4.46
CA TYR A 195 5.34 -4.25 4.11
C TYR A 195 6.58 -4.05 4.99
N SER A 196 6.66 -4.82 6.07
CA SER A 196 7.74 -4.79 7.05
C SER A 196 8.08 -6.20 7.56
N LEU A 197 9.24 -6.37 8.21
CA LEU A 197 9.66 -7.66 8.78
C LEU A 197 8.70 -8.21 9.85
N HIS A 198 7.83 -7.37 10.42
CA HIS A 198 6.80 -7.82 11.37
C HIS A 198 5.72 -8.65 10.68
N ASN A 199 5.47 -8.40 9.40
CA ASN A 199 4.47 -9.07 8.57
C ASN A 199 5.07 -10.19 7.72
N ILE A 200 6.30 -10.62 8.05
CA ILE A 200 6.99 -11.75 7.45
C ILE A 200 7.14 -12.85 8.50
N LEU A 201 6.63 -14.04 8.19
CA LEU A 201 6.89 -15.24 8.98
C LEU A 201 7.94 -16.09 8.28
N VAL A 202 8.91 -16.58 9.05
CA VAL A 202 9.95 -17.50 8.59
C VAL A 202 9.80 -18.87 9.24
N ASP A 203 10.37 -19.88 8.60
CA ASP A 203 10.40 -21.23 9.16
C ASP A 203 11.22 -21.28 10.46
N ARG A 204 10.79 -22.11 11.41
CA ARG A 204 11.43 -22.21 12.73
C ARG A 204 12.78 -22.91 12.68
N GLU A 205 12.94 -23.89 11.78
CA GLU A 205 14.17 -24.66 11.62
C GLU A 205 15.12 -23.99 10.63
N ASP A 206 14.56 -23.35 9.59
CA ASP A 206 15.30 -22.56 8.61
C ASP A 206 14.77 -21.12 8.51
N PRO A 207 15.27 -20.19 9.34
CA PRO A 207 14.75 -18.82 9.39
C PRO A 207 15.13 -17.97 8.16
N THR A 208 15.83 -18.54 7.16
CA THR A 208 16.03 -17.91 5.86
C THR A 208 14.85 -18.13 4.90
N ARG A 209 14.00 -19.12 5.19
CA ARG A 209 12.83 -19.46 4.38
C ARG A 209 11.60 -18.70 4.86
N VAL A 210 11.10 -17.80 4.02
CA VAL A 210 9.80 -17.15 4.24
C VAL A 210 8.66 -18.15 4.04
N VAL A 211 7.81 -18.31 5.05
CA VAL A 211 6.65 -19.22 5.04
C VAL A 211 5.31 -18.49 4.99
N ALA A 212 5.27 -17.19 5.26
CA ALA A 212 4.09 -16.36 5.05
C ALA A 212 4.43 -14.86 4.92
N VAL A 213 3.63 -14.17 4.12
CA VAL A 213 3.39 -12.73 4.23
C VAL A 213 1.98 -12.55 4.79
N VAL A 214 1.85 -11.79 5.88
CA VAL A 214 0.59 -11.62 6.63
C VAL A 214 0.15 -10.16 6.65
N ASP A 215 -1.06 -9.91 7.18
CA ASP A 215 -1.60 -8.55 7.35
C ASP A 215 -1.80 -7.77 6.03
N TRP A 216 -2.51 -8.39 5.10
CA TRP A 216 -2.88 -7.80 3.80
C TRP A 216 -3.99 -6.74 3.90
N GLU A 217 -4.32 -6.31 5.12
CA GLU A 217 -5.39 -5.36 5.34
C GLU A 217 -5.01 -4.00 4.73
N GLY A 218 -5.90 -3.45 3.90
CA GLY A 218 -5.68 -2.16 3.24
C GLY A 218 -4.74 -2.22 2.02
N ALA A 219 -4.27 -3.42 1.62
CA ALA A 219 -3.53 -3.60 0.39
C ALA A 219 -4.30 -3.02 -0.83
N ARG A 220 -3.56 -2.33 -1.69
CA ARG A 220 -4.14 -1.45 -2.72
C ARG A 220 -3.27 -1.36 -3.95
N THR A 221 -3.87 -1.00 -5.07
CA THR A 221 -3.16 -0.69 -6.30
C THR A 221 -2.83 0.79 -6.33
N VAL A 222 -1.56 1.14 -6.56
CA VAL A 222 -1.06 2.51 -6.59
C VAL A 222 0.01 2.67 -7.66
N PRO A 223 0.28 3.89 -8.16
CA PRO A 223 1.43 4.12 -9.02
C PRO A 223 2.72 3.67 -8.34
N MET A 224 3.67 3.07 -9.08
CA MET A 224 4.89 2.53 -8.49
C MET A 224 5.70 3.54 -7.66
N TRP A 225 5.70 4.83 -8.02
CA TRP A 225 6.40 5.87 -7.24
C TRP A 225 5.83 6.04 -5.82
N ALA A 226 4.56 5.67 -5.60
CA ALA A 226 3.85 5.75 -4.33
C ALA A 226 3.97 4.47 -3.48
N ALA A 227 4.29 3.33 -4.10
CA ALA A 227 4.43 2.04 -3.40
C ALA A 227 5.70 2.02 -2.53
N ASN A 228 5.59 2.56 -1.31
CA ASN A 228 6.70 2.96 -0.47
C ASN A 228 6.73 2.19 0.87
N PRO A 229 7.34 0.98 0.90
CA PRO A 229 7.25 0.09 2.05
C PRO A 229 8.10 0.60 3.21
N VAL A 230 7.54 0.58 4.43
CA VAL A 230 8.23 1.03 5.64
C VAL A 230 8.94 -0.14 6.32
N PHE A 231 10.22 -0.33 5.96
CA PHE A 231 11.06 -1.32 6.61
C PHE A 231 11.56 -0.85 7.98
N ARG A 232 10.88 -1.32 9.03
CA ARG A 232 11.36 -1.21 10.41
C ARG A 232 12.36 -2.32 10.70
N TRP A 233 13.59 -1.91 11.01
CA TRP A 233 14.66 -2.83 11.36
C TRP A 233 14.69 -3.06 12.88
N PRO A 234 15.06 -4.26 13.34
CA PRO A 234 15.24 -4.50 14.77
C PRO A 234 16.25 -3.52 15.38
N LEU A 235 15.90 -2.93 16.54
CA LEU A 235 16.70 -1.89 17.20
C LEU A 235 18.11 -2.35 17.62
N PHE A 236 18.33 -3.66 17.72
CA PHE A 236 19.62 -4.24 18.06
C PHE A 236 20.57 -4.39 16.87
N LEU A 237 20.11 -4.19 15.62
CA LEU A 237 20.99 -4.25 14.46
C LEU A 237 21.83 -2.96 14.35
N PRO A 238 23.16 -3.05 14.20
CA PRO A 238 23.99 -1.88 13.93
C PRO A 238 23.57 -1.15 12.64
N GLU A 239 23.70 0.17 12.62
CA GLU A 239 23.34 1.00 11.47
C GLU A 239 24.09 0.59 10.19
N SER A 240 25.37 0.24 10.31
CA SER A 240 26.18 -0.26 9.18
C SER A 240 25.62 -1.54 8.56
N LYS A 241 25.12 -2.46 9.40
CA LYS A 241 24.48 -3.70 8.95
C LYS A 241 23.13 -3.41 8.28
N VAL A 242 22.32 -2.52 8.86
CA VAL A 242 21.06 -2.08 8.25
C VAL A 242 21.31 -1.42 6.89
N ALA A 243 22.34 -0.59 6.77
CA ALA A 243 22.72 0.04 5.50
C ALA A 243 23.11 -0.99 4.44
N HIS A 244 23.92 -2.00 4.82
CA HIS A 244 24.30 -3.10 3.94
C HIS A 244 23.09 -3.92 3.46
N LEU A 245 22.21 -4.34 4.37
CA LEU A 245 21.03 -5.12 4.03
C LEU A 245 20.06 -4.33 3.14
N ARG A 246 19.90 -3.03 3.38
CA ARG A 246 19.13 -2.13 2.50
C ARG A 246 19.73 -2.05 1.10
N GLN A 247 21.05 -1.89 1.00
CA GLN A 247 21.75 -1.87 -0.28
C GLN A 247 21.55 -3.18 -1.06
N LEU A 248 21.67 -4.33 -0.37
CA LEU A 248 21.42 -5.64 -0.94
C LEU A 248 20.00 -5.75 -1.50
N MET A 249 18.98 -5.36 -0.73
CA MET A 249 17.59 -5.37 -1.16
C MET A 249 17.36 -4.47 -2.36
N ARG A 250 17.88 -3.24 -2.32
CA ARG A 250 17.79 -2.26 -3.42
C ARG A 250 18.36 -2.83 -4.70
N ASP A 251 19.59 -3.35 -4.65
CA ASP A 251 20.25 -3.89 -5.84
C ASP A 251 19.51 -5.11 -6.39
N ARG A 252 18.92 -5.92 -5.50
CA ARG A 252 18.10 -7.08 -5.88
C ARG A 252 16.80 -6.66 -6.57
N ILE A 253 16.12 -5.60 -6.11
CA ILE A 253 14.89 -5.07 -6.72
C ILE A 253 15.20 -4.34 -8.03
N SER A 254 16.20 -3.46 -8.06
CA SER A 254 16.61 -2.71 -9.26
C SER A 254 16.92 -3.63 -10.44
N ARG A 255 17.59 -4.77 -10.20
CA ARG A 255 17.87 -5.77 -11.25
C ARG A 255 16.61 -6.46 -11.79
N GLN A 256 15.55 -6.51 -10.99
CA GLN A 256 14.34 -7.27 -11.25
C GLN A 256 13.19 -6.44 -11.82
N ILE A 257 13.16 -5.14 -11.52
CA ILE A 257 12.05 -4.23 -11.85
C ILE A 257 12.61 -3.04 -12.64
N PRO A 258 12.53 -3.07 -13.98
CA PRO A 258 12.98 -1.97 -14.82
C PRO A 258 12.29 -0.65 -14.47
N GLY A 259 13.07 0.43 -14.38
CA GLY A 259 12.56 1.77 -14.05
C GLY A 259 12.31 2.01 -12.56
N TRP A 260 12.34 0.98 -11.71
CA TRP A 260 12.09 1.12 -10.27
C TRP A 260 13.05 2.10 -9.59
N GLU A 261 14.35 2.02 -9.89
CA GLU A 261 15.36 2.91 -9.28
C GLU A 261 15.14 4.38 -9.65
N PHE A 262 14.75 4.66 -10.89
CA PHE A 262 14.47 6.01 -11.35
C PHE A 262 13.19 6.57 -10.70
N ILE A 263 12.10 5.79 -10.72
CA ILE A 263 10.78 6.24 -10.27
C ILE A 263 10.69 6.34 -8.74
N THR A 264 11.41 5.49 -8.01
CA THR A 264 11.53 5.59 -6.54
C THR A 264 12.61 6.58 -6.10
N GLY A 265 13.58 6.90 -6.97
CA GLY A 265 14.57 7.96 -6.76
C GLY A 265 14.07 9.32 -7.27
N ASP A 266 14.96 10.05 -7.97
CA ASP A 266 14.72 11.43 -8.39
C ASP A 266 13.49 11.59 -9.31
N GLY A 267 13.19 10.59 -10.14
CA GLY A 267 12.09 10.64 -11.10
C GLY A 267 10.69 10.67 -10.47
N GLY A 268 10.54 10.33 -9.19
CA GLY A 268 9.26 10.38 -8.47
C GLY A 268 9.26 11.28 -7.24
N ASN A 269 10.32 12.05 -6.99
CA ASN A 269 10.42 12.90 -5.79
C ASN A 269 9.30 13.95 -5.75
N ASP A 270 9.06 14.64 -6.87
CA ASP A 270 8.04 15.69 -6.95
C ASP A 270 6.62 15.10 -6.86
N LEU A 271 6.39 13.90 -7.41
CA LEU A 271 5.12 13.18 -7.30
C LEU A 271 4.84 12.74 -5.85
N ARG A 272 5.83 12.20 -5.15
CA ARG A 272 5.71 11.87 -3.72
C ARG A 272 5.57 13.11 -2.85
N PHE A 273 6.18 14.24 -3.22
CA PHE A 273 5.93 15.50 -2.55
C PHE A 273 4.48 15.95 -2.73
N LEU A 274 3.94 15.86 -3.95
CA LEU A 274 2.54 16.16 -4.23
C LEU A 274 1.58 15.24 -3.47
N GLU A 275 1.89 13.95 -3.36
CA GLU A 275 1.16 12.99 -2.51
C GLU A 275 1.20 13.41 -1.03
N ARG A 276 2.39 13.77 -0.52
CA ARG A 276 2.55 14.26 0.86
C ARG A 276 1.70 15.51 1.11
N GLN A 277 1.66 16.44 0.16
CA GLN A 277 0.79 17.62 0.24
C GLN A 277 -0.68 17.21 0.33
N ALA A 278 -1.14 16.28 -0.52
CA ALA A 278 -2.52 15.78 -0.49
C ALA A 278 -2.87 15.14 0.87
N CYS A 279 -2.01 14.24 1.39
CA CYS A 279 -2.20 13.59 2.69
C CYS A 279 -2.27 14.58 3.86
N CYS A 280 -1.54 15.70 3.74
CA CYS A 280 -1.45 16.74 4.74
C CYS A 280 -2.26 18.01 4.40
N SER A 281 -3.23 17.91 3.50
CA SER A 281 -4.01 19.03 2.96
C SER A 281 -4.69 19.93 4.00
N SER A 282 -5.03 19.40 5.17
CA SER A 282 -5.72 20.13 6.24
C SER A 282 -4.80 20.62 7.36
N VAL A 283 -3.48 20.46 7.24
CA VAL A 283 -2.49 20.92 8.24
C VAL A 283 -1.61 22.02 7.69
N ASN A 284 -0.94 22.74 8.60
CA ASN A 284 -0.02 23.81 8.23
C ASN A 284 1.08 23.28 7.28
N PRO A 285 1.35 23.96 6.14
CA PRO A 285 2.38 23.55 5.20
C PRO A 285 3.76 23.31 5.82
N SER A 286 4.13 24.04 6.89
CA SER A 286 5.41 23.84 7.59
C SER A 286 5.59 22.43 8.18
N VAL A 287 4.51 21.65 8.31
CA VAL A 287 4.54 20.26 8.80
C VAL A 287 5.10 19.29 7.75
N TYR A 288 4.95 19.59 6.46
CA TYR A 288 5.34 18.70 5.37
C TYR A 288 6.32 19.33 4.37
N ASP A 289 6.28 20.66 4.20
CA ASP A 289 7.21 21.40 3.37
C ASP A 289 8.46 21.77 4.18
N THR A 290 9.42 20.86 4.17
CA THR A 290 10.69 21.00 4.92
C THR A 290 11.86 21.45 4.04
N GLY A 291 11.61 21.77 2.76
CA GLY A 291 12.65 22.00 1.76
C GLY A 291 13.50 20.77 1.43
N ARG A 292 13.10 19.58 1.89
CA ARG A 292 13.77 18.30 1.64
C ARG A 292 12.91 17.41 0.74
N PRO A 293 13.52 16.62 -0.17
CA PRO A 293 12.78 15.65 -0.98
C PRO A 293 12.03 14.62 -0.13
N VAL A 294 10.85 14.19 -0.59
CA VAL A 294 10.13 13.05 0.01
C VAL A 294 10.76 11.76 -0.49
N MET A 295 11.71 11.26 0.31
CA MET A 295 12.46 10.06 -0.01
C MET A 295 11.58 8.81 0.06
N HIS A 296 11.71 7.95 -0.93
CA HIS A 296 11.21 6.59 -0.84
C HIS A 296 12.08 5.80 0.17
N GLN A 297 11.46 5.02 1.05
CA GLN A 297 12.09 4.34 2.18
C GLN A 297 13.06 3.23 1.78
N MET A 298 13.07 2.85 0.49
CA MET A 298 14.08 1.96 -0.09
C MET A 298 15.14 2.69 -0.94
N THR A 299 14.97 4.00 -1.18
CA THR A 299 15.96 4.81 -1.89
C THR A 299 16.68 5.69 -0.90
N TRP A 300 17.79 5.19 -0.38
CA TRP A 300 18.70 6.02 0.41
C TRP A 300 19.82 6.49 -0.51
N LEU A 301 19.92 7.82 -0.59
CA LEU A 301 20.83 8.63 -1.38
C LEU A 301 22.08 7.90 -1.90
N THR A 302 22.19 7.85 -3.23
CA THR A 302 23.46 8.18 -3.88
C THR A 302 24.00 9.44 -3.23
N GLN A 303 25.01 9.32 -2.36
CA GLN A 303 25.73 10.45 -1.79
C GLN A 303 26.62 11.12 -2.87
N ARG A 304 25.98 11.59 -3.95
CA ARG A 304 26.56 12.44 -4.98
C ARG A 304 25.55 13.55 -5.28
N SER A 305 25.33 14.44 -4.32
CA SER A 305 24.83 15.83 -4.45
C SER A 305 24.38 16.39 -3.10
N MET A 306 25.27 16.39 -2.11
CA MET A 306 25.21 17.38 -1.03
C MET A 306 26.63 17.92 -0.87
N VAL A 307 27.06 18.70 -1.86
CA VAL A 307 28.07 19.72 -1.65
C VAL A 307 27.28 20.96 -1.27
N TYR A 308 27.28 21.29 0.02
CA TYR A 308 27.13 22.66 0.49
C TYR A 308 28.51 23.14 0.92
#